data_AF-A0A926ILZ9-F1
#
_entry.id   AF-A0A926ILZ9-F1
#
_cell.length_a   1.000
_cell.length_b   1.000
_cell.length_c   1.000
_cell.angle_alpha   90.00
_cell.angle_beta   90.00
_cell.angle_gamma   90.00
#
_symmetry.space_group_name_H-M   'P 1'
#
loop_
_entity.id
_entity.type
_entity.pdbx_description
1 polymer ?
#
loop_
_entity_poly.entity_id
_entity_poly.type
_entity_poly.pdbx_seq_one_letter_code
_entity_poly.pdbx_strand_id
1 'polypeptide(L)'
;MDRFILIILVALAIGIFYSYIINKFSNHKILLFIPTIIGTLWFIYIFTLYTPKQVGGFEDLAIVIVAMMVFALMVGNIVSSLLIVYKGRNKD
;
A
#
# COMPACT_ATOMS: atom_id res chain seq x y z
N MET A 1 9.78 18.42 -6.81
CA MET A 1 9.08 18.00 -5.57
C MET A 1 7.59 17.79 -5.82
N ASP A 2 6.91 18.70 -6.51
CA ASP A 2 5.46 18.61 -6.77
C ASP A 2 5.02 17.32 -7.46
N ARG A 3 5.77 16.86 -8.47
CA ARG A 3 5.50 15.60 -9.17
C ARG A 3 5.63 14.38 -8.26
N PHE A 4 6.58 14.39 -7.32
CA PHE A 4 6.79 13.30 -6.38
C PHE A 4 5.64 13.20 -5.38
N ILE A 5 5.24 14.34 -4.80
CA ILE A 5 4.08 14.40 -3.90
C ILE A 5 2.82 13.90 -4.62
N LEU A 6 2.62 14.31 -5.88
CA LEU A 6 1.48 13.87 -6.68
C LEU A 6 1.49 12.35 -6.90
N ILE A 7 2.65 11.74 -7.19
CA ILE A 7 2.79 10.28 -7.31
C ILE A 7 2.40 9.58 -6.01
N ILE A 8 2.83 10.10 -4.85
CA ILE A 8 2.49 9.55 -3.54
C ILE A 8 0.97 9.64 -3.28
N LEU A 9 0.35 10.78 -3.60
CA LEU A 9 -1.10 10.96 -3.48
C LEU A 9 -1.87 10.00 -4.40
N VAL A 10 -1.39 9.78 -5.63
CA VAL A 10 -1.98 8.81 -6.56
C VAL A 10 -1.85 7.39 -6.02
N ALA A 11 -0.69 7.00 -5.48
CA ALA A 11 -0.50 5.68 -4.88
C ALA A 11 -1.46 5.44 -3.70
N LEU A 12 -1.65 6.46 -2.85
CA LEU A 12 -2.61 6.43 -1.76
C LEU A 12 -4.05 6.30 -2.27
N ALA A 13 -4.42 7.08 -3.30
CA ALA A 13 -5.74 7.00 -3.93
C ALA A 13 -6.02 5.63 -4.55
N ILE A 14 -5.02 4.98 -5.17
CA ILE A 14 -5.13 3.61 -5.68
C ILE A 14 -5.46 2.63 -4.55
N GLY A 15 -4.78 2.75 -3.40
CA GLY A 15 -5.05 1.90 -2.23
C GLY A 15 -6.49 2.03 -1.72
N ILE A 16 -7.01 3.27 -1.66
CA ILE A 16 -8.40 3.56 -1.28
C ILE A 16 -9.38 2.98 -2.31
N PHE A 17 -9.11 3.23 -3.60
CA PHE A 17 -9.97 2.83 -4.70
C PHE A 17 -10.10 1.30 -4.79
N TYR A 18 -9.01 0.58 -4.56
CA TYR A 18 -9.02 -0.88 -4.47
C TYR A 18 -9.97 -1.36 -3.37
N SER A 19 -9.86 -0.85 -2.15
CA SER A 19 -10.73 -1.25 -1.04
C SER A 19 -12.20 -0.98 -1.33
N TYR A 20 -12.49 0.16 -1.99
CA TYR A 20 -13.84 0.50 -2.41
C TYR A 20 -14.40 -0.49 -3.44
N ILE A 21 -13.62 -0.85 -4.47
CA ILE A 21 -14.01 -1.84 -5.48
C ILE A 21 -14.27 -3.19 -4.80
N ILE A 22 -13.33 -3.70 -4.01
CA ILE A 22 -13.47 -5.01 -3.38
C ILE A 22 -14.69 -5.06 -2.46
N ASN A 23 -14.93 -4.01 -1.67
CA ASN A 23 -16.13 -3.94 -0.84
C ASN A 23 -17.43 -3.95 -1.64
N LYS A 24 -17.43 -3.42 -2.86
CA LYS A 24 -18.61 -3.41 -3.74
C LYS A 24 -18.86 -4.76 -4.40
N PHE A 25 -17.81 -5.50 -4.76
CA PHE A 25 -17.92 -6.73 -5.55
C PHE A 25 -17.66 -8.01 -4.77
N SER A 26 -17.23 -7.93 -3.52
CA SER A 26 -16.95 -9.10 -2.69
C SER A 26 -17.44 -8.96 -1.25
N ASN A 27 -17.98 -10.05 -0.72
CA ASN A 27 -18.38 -10.18 0.68
C ASN A 27 -17.22 -10.63 1.59
N HIS A 28 -16.09 -11.05 1.00
CA HIS A 28 -14.96 -11.57 1.77
C HIS A 28 -14.08 -10.44 2.30
N LYS A 29 -14.22 -10.14 3.60
CA LYS A 29 -13.47 -9.07 4.28
C LYS A 29 -11.94 -9.22 4.18
N ILE A 30 -11.42 -10.44 3.98
CA ILE A 30 -9.98 -10.68 3.85
C ILE A 30 -9.40 -10.10 2.55
N LEU A 31 -10.19 -10.05 1.47
CA LEU A 31 -9.73 -9.53 0.19
C LEU A 31 -9.42 -8.03 0.24
N LEU A 32 -10.04 -7.31 1.19
CA LEU A 32 -9.79 -5.88 1.42
C LEU A 32 -8.33 -5.58 1.81
N PHE A 33 -7.62 -6.56 2.36
CA PHE A 33 -6.26 -6.39 2.88
C PHE A 33 -5.18 -6.94 1.95
N ILE A 34 -5.55 -7.47 0.77
CA ILE A 34 -4.59 -8.04 -0.19
C ILE A 34 -3.44 -7.08 -0.53
N PRO A 35 -3.69 -5.79 -0.88
CA PRO A 35 -2.60 -4.88 -1.20
C PRO A 35 -1.66 -4.66 -0.03
N THR A 36 -2.21 -4.63 1.20
CA THR A 36 -1.40 -4.54 2.43
C THR A 36 -0.55 -5.79 2.65
N ILE A 37 -1.11 -6.99 2.43
CA ILE A 37 -0.38 -8.26 2.56
C ILE A 37 0.76 -8.32 1.54
N ILE A 38 0.47 -8.03 0.27
CA ILE A 38 1.48 -8.01 -0.80
C ILE A 38 2.56 -6.97 -0.51
N GLY A 39 2.17 -5.76 -0.12
CA GLY A 39 3.11 -4.69 0.24
C GLY A 39 4.03 -5.10 1.39
N THR A 40 3.48 -5.76 2.41
CA THR A 40 4.25 -6.24 3.57
C THR A 40 5.27 -7.32 3.16
N LEU A 41 4.85 -8.28 2.35
CA LEU A 41 5.76 -9.33 1.84
C LEU A 41 6.89 -8.73 1.00
N TRP A 42 6.57 -7.72 0.18
CA TRP A 42 7.57 -7.03 -0.63
C TRP A 42 8.55 -6.20 0.21
N PHE A 43 8.07 -5.53 1.27
CA PHE A 43 8.92 -4.87 2.26
C PHE A 43 9.89 -5.87 2.90
N ILE A 44 9.39 -7.01 3.38
CA ILE A 44 10.25 -8.05 3.98
C ILE A 44 11.28 -8.53 2.95
N TYR A 45 10.87 -8.76 1.70
CA TYR A 45 11.76 -9.18 0.62
C TYR A 45 12.92 -8.18 0.41
N ILE A 46 12.65 -6.89 0.33
CA ILE A 46 13.70 -5.87 0.19
C ILE A 46 14.61 -5.86 1.41
N PHE A 47 14.07 -5.80 2.62
CA PHE A 47 14.91 -5.66 3.80
C PHE A 47 15.73 -6.92 4.13
N THR A 48 15.30 -8.10 3.66
CA THR A 48 16.04 -9.36 3.86
C THR A 48 17.05 -9.66 2.76
N LEU A 49 16.70 -9.45 1.49
CA LEU A 49 17.56 -9.83 0.35
C LEU A 49 18.35 -8.66 -0.22
N TYR A 50 17.84 -7.43 -0.11
CA TYR A 50 18.53 -6.19 -0.47
C TYR A 50 19.28 -5.59 0.74
N THR A 51 19.94 -6.44 1.54
CA THR A 51 20.90 -5.95 2.53
C THR A 51 21.96 -5.14 1.78
N PRO A 52 22.26 -3.88 2.15
CA PRO A 52 23.11 -2.97 1.39
C PRO A 52 24.57 -3.42 1.45
N LYS A 53 24.89 -4.46 0.70
CA LYS A 53 26.25 -4.81 0.32
C LYS A 53 26.44 -4.25 -1.09
N GLN A 54 26.89 -2.99 -1.16
CA GLN A 54 27.56 -2.38 -2.31
C GLN A 54 26.72 -1.92 -3.52
N VAL A 55 25.53 -1.36 -3.34
CA VAL A 55 24.81 -0.69 -4.45
C VAL A 55 24.85 0.84 -4.28
N GLY A 56 26.03 1.45 -4.35
CA GLY A 56 26.12 2.91 -4.29
C GLY A 56 25.56 3.57 -5.55
N GLY A 57 24.60 4.50 -5.44
CA GLY A 57 24.17 5.34 -6.57
C GLY A 57 22.65 5.61 -6.64
N PHE A 58 22.14 5.83 -7.87
CA PHE A 58 20.73 6.15 -8.16
C PHE A 58 19.76 4.99 -7.86
N GLU A 59 20.23 3.76 -7.80
CA GLU A 59 19.42 2.56 -7.55
C GLU A 59 18.85 2.54 -6.12
N ASP A 60 19.65 2.91 -5.13
CA ASP A 60 19.21 3.05 -3.73
C ASP A 60 18.08 4.06 -3.60
N LEU A 61 18.20 5.20 -4.30
CA LEU A 61 17.18 6.24 -4.30
C LEU A 61 15.87 5.75 -4.95
N ALA A 62 15.96 4.99 -6.04
CA ALA A 62 14.80 4.38 -6.67
C ALA A 62 14.10 3.39 -5.74
N ILE A 63 14.85 2.56 -5.01
CA ILE A 63 14.31 1.61 -4.02
C ILE A 63 13.55 2.37 -2.91
N VAL A 64 14.14 3.44 -2.38
CA VAL A 64 13.48 4.28 -1.36
C VAL A 64 12.20 4.90 -1.90
N ILE A 65 12.22 5.44 -3.12
CA ILE A 65 11.03 6.03 -3.76
C ILE A 65 9.92 4.99 -3.92
N VAL A 66 10.24 3.80 -4.42
CA VAL A 66 9.24 2.74 -4.58
C VAL A 66 8.72 2.29 -3.22
N ALA A 67 9.58 2.16 -2.20
CA ALA A 67 9.15 1.85 -0.85
C ALA A 67 8.17 2.90 -0.29
N MET A 68 8.42 4.19 -0.52
CA MET A 68 7.49 5.25 -0.14
C MET A 68 6.15 5.16 -0.89
N MET A 69 6.16 4.83 -2.18
CA MET A 69 4.93 4.63 -2.96
C MET A 69 4.11 3.45 -2.47
N VAL A 70 4.76 2.30 -2.24
CA VAL A 70 4.10 1.10 -1.70
C VAL A 70 3.54 1.39 -0.32
N PHE A 71 4.30 2.07 0.53
CA PHE A 71 3.83 2.48 1.85
C PHE A 71 2.59 3.38 1.78
N ALA A 72 2.58 4.38 0.91
CA ALA A 72 1.43 5.26 0.71
C ALA A 72 0.18 4.49 0.26
N LEU A 73 0.35 3.54 -0.67
CA LEU A 73 -0.70 2.64 -1.11
C LEU A 73 -1.24 1.78 0.04
N MET A 74 -0.35 1.20 0.85
CA MET A 74 -0.72 0.41 2.03
C MET A 74 -1.53 1.25 3.03
N VAL A 75 -1.09 2.48 3.32
CA VAL A 75 -1.83 3.39 4.22
C VAL A 75 -3.24 3.66 3.67
N GLY A 76 -3.36 4.00 2.38
CA GLY A 76 -4.67 4.20 1.74
C GLY A 76 -5.57 2.96 1.83
N ASN A 77 -5.01 1.78 1.59
CA ASN A 77 -5.73 0.51 1.67
C ASN A 77 -6.16 0.19 3.11
N ILE A 78 -5.27 0.26 4.10
CA ILE A 78 -5.56 -0.03 5.51
C ILE A 78 -6.66 0.89 6.03
N VAL A 79 -6.50 2.22 5.87
CA VAL A 79 -7.44 3.20 6.40
C VAL A 79 -8.83 2.99 5.82
N SER A 80 -8.94 2.85 4.50
CA SER A 80 -10.24 2.64 3.84
C SER A 80 -10.87 1.29 4.21
N SER A 81 -10.09 0.22 4.26
CA SER A 81 -10.57 -1.12 4.66
C SER A 81 -11.07 -1.14 6.11
N LEU A 82 -10.37 -0.49 7.04
CA LEU A 82 -10.81 -0.36 8.43
C LEU A 82 -12.12 0.43 8.54
N LEU A 83 -12.24 1.55 7.82
CA LEU A 83 -13.48 2.34 7.80
C LEU A 83 -14.67 1.54 7.25
N ILE A 84 -14.45 0.78 6.18
CA ILE A 84 -15.46 -0.13 5.60
C ILE A 84 -15.90 -1.18 6.64
N VAL A 85 -14.95 -1.84 7.30
CA VAL A 85 -15.24 -2.87 8.30
C VAL A 85 -15.98 -2.29 9.50
N TYR A 86 -15.55 -1.12 10.00
CA TYR A 86 -16.19 -0.42 11.11
C TYR A 86 -17.63 -0.01 10.77
N LYS A 87 -17.85 0.55 9.57
CA LYS A 87 -19.19 0.92 9.08
C LYS A 87 -20.12 -0.29 8.94
N GLY A 88 -19.58 -1.45 8.56
CA GLY A 88 -20.35 -2.71 8.50
C GLY A 88 -20.82 -3.17 9.87
N ARG A 89 -19.98 -3.09 10.91
CA ARG A 89 -20.32 -3.52 12.28
C ARG A 89 -21.41 -2.69 12.94
N ASN A 90 -21.53 -1.39 12.63
CA ASN A 90 -22.57 -0.53 13.21
C ASN A 90 -23.95 -0.69 12.53
N LYS A 91 -24.06 -1.52 11.49
CA LYS A 91 -25.32 -1.79 10.79
C LYS A 91 -25.98 -3.10 11.19
N ASP A 92 -25.24 -3.96 11.90
CA ASP A 92 -25.69 -5.23 12.47
C ASP A 92 -26.07 -5.02 13.95
#